data_AF-A0A956NPJ5-F1
#
_entry.id   AF-A0A956NPJ5-F1
#
_cell.length_a   1.000
_cell.length_b   1.000
_cell.length_c   1.000
_cell.angle_alpha   90.00
_cell.angle_beta   90.00
_cell.angle_gamma   90.00
#
_symmetry.space_group_name_H-M   'P 1'
#
loop_
_entity.id
_entity.type
_entity.pdbx_description
1 polymer ?
#
loop_
_entity_poly.entity_id
_entity_poly.type
_entity_poly.pdbx_seq_one_letter_code
_entity_poly.pdbx_strand_id
1 'polypeptide(L)'
;MAEVRARLGTGCAHCGLAVPPERRAIGSAPAFCCGGCETAHGILRAGGLAQYYALGERRAAPVRPTGRSYDEFDHAAFEELYVSRRADGLATAELYLEGVHCASCVWLVERVPLLEAGIARAELDVRRSLLRVEWDPRAVPLSRIAQVLDRLGYPPHPFHGVAREAVRRHE
;
A
#
# COMPACT_ATOMS: atom_id res chain seq x y z
N MET A 1 -7.04 50.66 -13.63
CA MET A 1 -5.87 50.22 -12.84
C MET A 1 -6.32 49.43 -11.62
N ALA A 2 -6.59 48.14 -11.80
CA ALA A 2 -6.83 47.22 -10.68
C ALA A 2 -6.23 45.86 -11.08
N GLU A 3 -4.99 45.63 -10.65
CA GLU A 3 -4.23 44.41 -10.92
C GLU A 3 -4.86 43.21 -10.18
N VAL A 4 -5.25 42.20 -10.96
CA VAL A 4 -5.64 40.88 -10.48
C VAL A 4 -4.38 40.17 -9.97
N ARG A 5 -4.14 40.20 -8.66
CA ARG A 5 -3.14 39.33 -8.02
C ARG A 5 -3.64 37.89 -8.01
N ALA A 6 -3.28 37.14 -9.05
CA ALA A 6 -3.44 35.69 -9.10
C ALA A 6 -2.66 35.05 -7.93
N ARG A 7 -3.33 34.21 -7.13
CA ARG A 7 -2.70 33.37 -6.11
C ARG A 7 -1.71 32.43 -6.80
N LEU A 8 -0.41 32.68 -6.65
CA LEU A 8 0.64 31.78 -7.11
C LEU A 8 0.53 30.47 -6.31
N GLY A 9 0.23 29.36 -6.99
CA GLY A 9 0.48 28.03 -6.44
C GLY A 9 2.00 27.86 -6.28
N THR A 10 2.49 27.89 -5.04
CA THR A 10 3.94 27.89 -4.75
C THR A 10 4.57 26.49 -4.78
N GLY A 11 3.74 25.44 -4.81
CA GLY A 11 4.17 24.04 -4.81
C GLY A 11 3.95 23.35 -6.14
N CYS A 12 4.85 22.42 -6.46
CA CYS A 12 4.77 21.52 -7.60
C CYS A 12 3.53 20.65 -7.48
N ALA A 13 2.72 20.57 -8.54
CA ALA A 13 1.49 19.79 -8.57
C ALA A 13 1.71 18.27 -8.46
N HIS A 14 2.96 17.81 -8.58
CA HIS A 14 3.34 16.41 -8.41
C HIS A 14 3.97 16.12 -7.05
N CYS A 15 5.17 16.65 -6.80
CA CYS A 15 5.97 16.34 -5.62
C CYS A 15 5.76 17.31 -4.44
N GLY A 16 5.06 18.44 -4.64
CA GLY A 16 4.83 19.44 -3.59
C GLY A 16 6.02 20.34 -3.26
N LEU A 17 7.20 20.15 -3.88
CA LEU A 17 8.35 21.03 -3.71
C LEU A 17 8.13 22.41 -4.35
N ALA A 18 8.89 23.41 -3.92
CA ALA A 18 8.84 24.74 -4.51
C ALA A 18 9.12 24.70 -6.02
N VAL A 19 8.35 25.48 -6.79
CA VAL A 19 8.56 25.62 -8.24
C VAL A 19 9.53 26.79 -8.51
N PRO A 20 10.63 26.57 -9.26
CA PRO A 20 11.55 27.62 -9.67
C PRO A 20 10.84 28.75 -10.41
N PRO A 21 11.23 30.02 -10.23
CA PRO A 21 10.56 31.18 -10.84
C PRO A 21 10.29 31.02 -12.35
N GLU A 22 11.26 30.48 -13.09
CA GLU A 22 11.23 30.25 -14.53
C GLU A 22 10.23 29.17 -14.98
N ARG A 23 9.71 28.37 -14.05
CA ARG A 23 8.75 27.27 -14.31
C ARG A 23 7.39 27.48 -13.66
N ARG A 24 7.14 28.66 -13.06
CA ARG A 24 5.85 28.98 -12.45
C ARG A 24 4.78 29.13 -13.52
N ALA A 25 3.66 28.44 -13.33
CA ALA A 25 2.52 28.60 -14.22
C ALA A 25 1.88 29.98 -14.03
N ILE A 26 1.43 30.57 -15.14
CA ILE A 26 0.60 31.78 -15.14
C ILE A 26 -0.87 31.31 -15.18
N GLY A 27 -1.68 31.72 -14.21
CA GLY A 27 -3.09 31.32 -14.11
C GLY A 27 -3.31 30.06 -13.25
N SER A 28 -4.31 29.24 -13.60
CA SER A 28 -4.75 28.07 -12.82
C SER A 28 -4.13 26.73 -13.26
N ALA A 29 -3.21 26.75 -14.23
CA ALA A 29 -2.55 25.53 -14.70
C ALA A 29 -1.62 24.95 -13.62
N PRO A 30 -1.48 23.61 -13.54
CA PRO A 30 -0.54 22.99 -12.62
C PRO A 30 0.91 23.36 -12.98
N ALA A 31 1.70 23.72 -11.98
CA ALA A 31 3.12 24.06 -12.13
C ALA A 31 4.02 22.91 -11.65
N PHE A 32 5.22 22.77 -12.22
CA PHE A 32 6.14 21.66 -11.93
C PHE A 32 7.57 22.14 -11.68
N CYS A 33 8.25 21.56 -10.69
CA CYS A 33 9.64 21.95 -10.38
C CYS A 33 10.67 21.48 -11.43
N CYS A 34 10.34 20.44 -12.21
CA CYS A 34 11.18 19.90 -13.29
C CYS A 34 10.33 19.17 -14.34
N GLY A 35 10.90 18.89 -15.52
CA GLY A 35 10.22 18.13 -16.58
C GLY A 35 9.82 16.71 -16.15
N GLY A 36 10.59 16.08 -15.26
CA GLY A 36 10.25 14.76 -14.72
C GLY A 36 8.94 14.77 -13.90
N CYS A 37 8.67 15.83 -13.15
CA CYS A 37 7.43 15.97 -12.39
C CYS A 37 6.22 16.19 -13.31
N GLU A 38 6.39 16.92 -14.41
CA GLU A 38 5.36 17.09 -15.43
C GLU A 38 5.03 15.76 -16.12
N THR A 39 6.06 15.00 -16.52
CA THR A 39 5.91 13.67 -17.11
C THR A 39 5.21 12.70 -16.15
N ALA A 40 5.67 12.62 -14.90
CA ALA A 40 5.07 11.75 -13.89
C ALA A 40 3.61 12.15 -13.60
N HIS A 41 3.31 13.46 -13.59
CA HIS A 41 1.95 13.95 -13.47
C HIS A 41 1.06 13.51 -14.62
N GLY A 42 1.55 13.64 -15.86
CA GLY A 42 0.85 13.17 -17.06
C GLY A 42 0.57 11.67 -17.04
N ILE A 43 1.58 10.85 -16.71
CA ILE A 43 1.44 9.39 -16.64
C ILE A 43 0.38 8.98 -15.62
N LEU A 44 0.44 9.55 -14.40
CA LEU A 44 -0.53 9.22 -13.35
C LEU A 44 -1.95 9.64 -13.74
N ARG A 45 -2.13 10.78 -14.42
CA ARG A 45 -3.45 11.18 -14.91
C ARG A 45 -3.97 10.29 -16.03
N ALA A 46 -3.13 9.99 -17.02
CA ALA A 46 -3.49 9.13 -18.15
C ALA A 46 -3.79 7.70 -17.70
N GLY A 47 -3.08 7.21 -16.67
CA GLY A 47 -3.30 5.89 -16.07
C GLY A 47 -4.47 5.81 -15.09
N GLY A 48 -5.30 6.85 -14.95
CA GLY A 48 -6.44 6.85 -14.03
C GLY A 48 -6.05 6.85 -12.55
N LEU A 49 -4.83 7.30 -12.22
CA LEU A 49 -4.27 7.40 -10.87
C LEU A 49 -4.33 8.84 -10.32
N ALA A 50 -5.21 9.69 -10.85
CA ALA A 50 -5.34 11.09 -10.45
C ALA A 50 -5.70 11.28 -8.97
N GLN A 51 -6.31 10.28 -8.32
CA GLN A 51 -6.57 10.22 -6.88
C GLN A 51 -5.30 10.32 -6.03
N TYR A 52 -4.12 10.04 -6.59
CA TYR A 52 -2.85 10.27 -5.93
C TYR A 52 -2.71 11.71 -5.41
N TYR A 53 -3.25 12.71 -6.13
CA TYR A 53 -3.19 14.12 -5.74
C TYR A 53 -4.25 14.54 -4.73
N ALA A 54 -5.35 13.79 -4.63
CA ALA A 54 -6.37 14.01 -3.60
C ALA A 54 -5.90 13.56 -2.20
N LEU A 55 -4.79 12.82 -2.11
CA LEU A 55 -4.12 12.46 -0.85
C LEU A 55 -3.32 13.63 -0.24
N GLY A 56 -3.41 14.84 -0.84
CA GLY A 56 -2.56 16.03 -0.59
C GLY A 56 -2.55 16.62 0.83
N GLU A 57 -3.38 16.14 1.75
CA GLU A 57 -3.34 16.50 3.19
C GLU A 57 -3.00 15.30 4.10
N ARG A 58 -2.93 14.09 3.54
CA ARG A 58 -2.50 12.85 4.21
C ARG A 58 -1.23 12.30 3.56
N ARG A 59 -0.27 13.17 3.27
CA ARG A 59 1.13 12.70 3.27
C ARG A 59 1.45 12.38 4.72
N ALA A 60 1.14 11.15 5.13
CA ALA A 60 1.69 10.60 6.36
C ALA A 60 3.20 10.87 6.35
N ALA A 61 3.77 11.04 7.54
CA ALA A 61 5.22 11.05 7.69
C ALA A 61 5.83 9.93 6.83
N PRO A 62 7.03 10.12 6.25
CA PRO A 62 7.66 9.11 5.41
C PRO A 62 7.52 7.74 6.06
N VAL A 63 7.13 6.74 5.25
CA VAL A 63 6.95 5.37 5.73
C VAL A 63 8.20 4.96 6.50
N ARG A 64 8.04 4.75 7.80
CA ARG A 64 9.07 4.22 8.68
C ARG A 64 8.64 2.82 9.03
N PRO A 65 9.32 1.78 8.49
CA PRO A 65 9.08 0.42 8.91
C PRO A 65 9.25 0.34 10.42
N THR A 66 8.41 -0.46 11.08
CA THR A 66 8.55 -0.68 12.53
C THR A 66 9.88 -1.34 12.88
N GLY A 67 10.47 -2.08 11.93
CA GLY A 67 11.71 -2.81 12.12
C GLY A 67 11.53 -4.10 12.93
N ARG A 68 10.28 -4.52 13.16
CA ARG A 68 9.96 -5.80 13.80
C ARG A 68 10.40 -6.96 12.91
N SER A 69 10.88 -8.05 13.53
CA SER A 69 11.26 -9.26 12.81
C SER A 69 10.04 -10.10 12.40
N TYR A 70 8.94 -10.03 13.17
CA TYR A 70 7.74 -10.86 12.99
C TYR A 70 8.01 -12.37 13.15
N ASP A 71 9.07 -12.74 13.85
CA ASP A 71 9.43 -14.16 14.06
C ASP A 71 8.28 -14.92 14.73
N GLU A 72 7.46 -14.24 15.54
CA GLU A 72 6.24 -14.78 16.16
C GLU A 72 5.28 -15.44 15.14
N PHE A 73 5.29 -15.02 13.87
CA PHE A 73 4.40 -15.54 12.82
C PHE A 73 4.82 -16.93 12.30
N ASP A 74 6.06 -17.34 12.56
CA ASP A 74 6.56 -18.66 12.14
C ASP A 74 6.59 -19.68 13.28
N HIS A 75 6.15 -19.31 14.48
CA HIS A 75 6.03 -20.26 15.60
C HIS A 75 4.89 -21.26 15.35
N ALA A 76 5.08 -22.51 15.78
CA ALA A 76 4.08 -23.56 15.62
C ALA A 76 2.70 -23.21 16.22
N ALA A 77 2.68 -22.53 17.38
CA ALA A 77 1.44 -22.07 18.00
C ALA A 77 0.72 -21.00 17.15
N PHE A 78 1.47 -20.19 16.41
CA PHE A 78 0.89 -19.25 15.46
C PHE A 78 0.30 -19.97 14.25
N GLU A 79 1.05 -20.93 13.70
CA GLU A 79 0.61 -21.73 12.57
C GLU A 79 -0.73 -22.42 12.87
N GLU A 80 -0.85 -23.06 14.03
CA GLU A 80 -2.07 -23.74 14.46
C GLU A 80 -3.30 -22.81 14.55
N LEU A 81 -3.09 -21.56 14.98
CA LEU A 81 -4.17 -20.62 15.26
C LEU A 81 -4.58 -19.73 14.08
N TYR A 82 -3.63 -19.45 13.17
CA TYR A 82 -3.78 -18.39 12.16
C TYR A 82 -3.53 -18.85 10.72
N VAL A 83 -2.95 -20.03 10.52
CA VAL A 83 -2.56 -20.52 9.18
C VAL A 83 -3.40 -21.73 8.80
N SER A 84 -4.02 -21.67 7.62
CA SER A 84 -4.71 -22.81 7.00
C SER A 84 -3.83 -23.40 5.91
N ARG A 85 -3.58 -24.71 5.95
CA ARG A 85 -2.87 -25.44 4.89
C ARG A 85 -3.87 -25.89 3.82
N ARG A 86 -3.55 -25.63 2.56
CA ARG A 86 -4.34 -26.04 1.40
C ARG A 86 -3.84 -27.36 0.83
N ALA A 87 -4.73 -28.07 0.11
CA ALA A 87 -4.41 -29.36 -0.49
C ALA A 87 -3.33 -29.27 -1.60
N ASP A 88 -3.17 -28.10 -2.22
CA ASP A 88 -2.15 -27.81 -3.24
C ASP A 88 -0.77 -27.48 -2.65
N GLY A 89 -0.62 -27.53 -1.32
CA GLY A 89 0.63 -27.26 -0.62
C GLY A 89 0.85 -25.80 -0.23
N LEU A 90 -0.05 -24.89 -0.64
CA LEU A 90 0.00 -23.50 -0.21
C LEU A 90 -0.52 -23.33 1.23
N ALA A 91 -0.10 -22.26 1.88
CA ALA A 91 -0.70 -21.77 3.13
C ALA A 91 -1.52 -20.51 2.87
N THR A 92 -2.50 -20.28 3.75
CA THR A 92 -3.34 -19.09 3.75
C THR A 92 -3.45 -18.52 5.17
N ALA A 93 -3.39 -17.20 5.27
CA ALA A 93 -3.61 -16.46 6.51
C ALA A 93 -4.35 -15.15 6.22
N GLU A 94 -5.03 -14.64 7.24
CA GLU A 94 -5.59 -13.28 7.23
C GLU A 94 -4.84 -12.43 8.24
N LEU A 95 -4.43 -11.25 7.79
CA LEU A 95 -3.68 -10.28 8.58
C LEU A 95 -4.40 -8.94 8.57
N TYR A 96 -4.55 -8.33 9.74
CA TYR A 96 -4.95 -6.94 9.82
C TYR A 96 -3.77 -6.04 9.48
N LEU A 97 -3.96 -5.08 8.58
CA LEU A 97 -2.93 -4.13 8.17
C LEU A 97 -3.22 -2.75 8.76
N GLU A 98 -2.25 -2.21 9.51
CA GLU A 98 -2.27 -0.80 9.87
C GLU A 98 -2.09 0.09 8.63
N GLY A 99 -2.59 1.33 8.68
CA GLY A 99 -2.31 2.34 7.66
C GLY A 99 -3.10 2.19 6.35
N VAL A 100 -4.03 1.24 6.23
CA VAL A 100 -4.91 1.10 5.05
C VAL A 100 -6.03 2.15 5.06
N HIS A 101 -6.13 2.98 4.01
CA HIS A 101 -7.12 4.08 3.98
C HIS A 101 -7.56 4.54 2.57
N CYS A 102 -7.03 3.98 1.48
CA CYS A 102 -7.41 4.40 0.13
C CYS A 102 -7.25 3.27 -0.92
N ALA A 103 -7.82 3.48 -2.10
CA ALA A 103 -7.71 2.55 -3.22
C ALA A 103 -6.25 2.31 -3.67
N SER A 104 -5.36 3.28 -3.46
CA SER A 104 -3.92 3.11 -3.75
C SER A 104 -3.27 2.06 -2.83
N CYS A 105 -3.78 1.85 -1.60
CA CYS A 105 -3.30 0.80 -0.72
C CYS A 105 -3.58 -0.58 -1.31
N VAL A 106 -4.77 -0.79 -1.89
CA VAL A 106 -5.14 -2.03 -2.58
C VAL A 106 -4.16 -2.31 -3.71
N TRP A 107 -3.95 -1.31 -4.59
CA TRP A 107 -3.06 -1.46 -5.73
C TRP A 107 -1.64 -1.91 -5.35
N LEU A 108 -1.11 -1.38 -4.25
CA LEU A 108 0.25 -1.66 -3.78
C LEU A 108 0.35 -2.99 -3.04
N VAL A 109 -0.55 -3.26 -2.09
CA VAL A 109 -0.54 -4.48 -1.28
C VAL A 109 -0.80 -5.73 -2.14
N GLU A 110 -1.72 -5.66 -3.10
CA GLU A 110 -2.02 -6.81 -3.98
C GLU A 110 -0.89 -7.11 -4.98
N ARG A 111 0.10 -6.21 -5.10
CA ARG A 111 1.31 -6.40 -5.92
C ARG A 111 2.50 -6.94 -5.13
N VAL A 112 2.36 -7.20 -3.83
CA VAL A 112 3.40 -7.85 -3.03
C VAL A 112 3.90 -9.18 -3.64
N PRO A 113 3.10 -10.00 -4.35
CA PRO A 113 3.61 -11.16 -5.08
C PRO A 113 4.68 -10.85 -6.14
N LEU A 114 4.72 -9.63 -6.67
CA LEU A 114 5.76 -9.18 -7.61
C LEU A 114 7.05 -8.75 -6.90
N LEU A 115 6.98 -8.52 -5.59
CA LEU A 115 8.08 -8.00 -4.76
C LEU A 115 8.76 -9.11 -3.95
N GLU A 116 8.06 -10.18 -3.64
CA GLU A 116 8.57 -11.31 -2.85
C GLU A 116 8.11 -12.63 -3.46
N ALA A 117 9.08 -13.42 -3.92
CA ALA A 117 8.82 -14.72 -4.53
C ALA A 117 8.26 -15.70 -3.50
N GLY A 118 7.45 -16.65 -3.95
CA GLY A 118 6.79 -17.62 -3.08
C GLY A 118 5.41 -17.18 -2.58
N ILE A 119 5.02 -15.91 -2.78
CA ILE A 119 3.65 -15.47 -2.55
C ILE A 119 2.83 -15.74 -3.82
N ALA A 120 1.76 -16.52 -3.69
CA ALA A 120 0.87 -16.87 -4.79
C ALA A 120 -0.22 -15.81 -5.01
N ARG A 121 -0.76 -15.26 -3.91
CA ARG A 121 -1.88 -14.30 -3.95
C ARG A 121 -1.86 -13.37 -2.75
N ALA A 122 -2.26 -12.12 -2.97
CA ALA A 122 -2.52 -11.12 -1.95
C ALA A 122 -3.79 -10.37 -2.32
N GLU A 123 -4.79 -10.34 -1.44
CA GLU A 123 -6.07 -9.65 -1.65
C GLU A 123 -6.38 -8.75 -0.44
N LEU A 124 -6.62 -7.47 -0.68
CA LEU A 124 -6.87 -6.51 0.39
C LEU A 124 -8.34 -6.08 0.44
N ASP A 125 -9.03 -6.42 1.53
CA ASP A 125 -10.27 -5.75 1.90
C ASP A 125 -9.94 -4.40 2.55
N VAL A 126 -9.96 -3.34 1.76
CA VAL A 126 -9.69 -1.96 2.21
C VAL A 126 -10.67 -1.46 3.28
N ARG A 127 -11.90 -1.98 3.33
CA ARG A 127 -12.90 -1.53 4.32
C ARG A 127 -12.65 -2.13 5.69
N ARG A 128 -12.14 -3.36 5.73
CA ARG A 128 -11.80 -4.08 6.97
C ARG A 128 -10.32 -3.98 7.33
N SER A 129 -9.50 -3.43 6.44
CA SER A 129 -8.05 -3.46 6.51
C SER A 129 -7.49 -4.87 6.69
N LEU A 130 -8.09 -5.84 5.99
CA LEU A 130 -7.71 -7.25 6.09
C LEU A 130 -7.07 -7.70 4.78
N LEU A 131 -5.84 -8.20 4.89
CA LEU A 131 -5.12 -8.87 3.82
C LEU A 131 -5.33 -10.37 3.96
N ARG A 132 -5.84 -11.01 2.92
CA ARG A 132 -5.71 -12.45 2.72
C ARG A 132 -4.47 -12.71 1.88
N VAL A 133 -3.54 -13.51 2.42
CA VAL A 133 -2.31 -13.89 1.72
C VAL A 133 -2.26 -15.39 1.53
N GLU A 134 -1.86 -15.82 0.34
CA GLU A 134 -1.59 -17.20 -0.01
C GLU A 134 -0.14 -17.34 -0.45
N TRP A 135 0.59 -18.29 0.11
CA TRP A 135 2.02 -18.45 -0.17
C TRP A 135 2.48 -19.91 -0.06
N ASP A 136 3.61 -20.21 -0.71
CA ASP A 136 4.32 -21.48 -0.52
C ASP A 136 5.24 -21.37 0.71
N PRO A 137 4.94 -22.09 1.80
CA PRO A 137 5.75 -22.04 3.02
C PRO A 137 7.15 -22.63 2.84
N ARG A 138 7.40 -23.39 1.78
CA ARG A 138 8.72 -23.93 1.45
C ARG A 138 9.59 -22.89 0.75
N ALA A 139 8.98 -21.88 0.14
CA ALA A 139 9.66 -20.82 -0.58
C ALA A 139 9.89 -19.58 0.30
N VAL A 140 8.90 -19.18 1.10
CA VAL A 140 8.97 -17.97 1.93
C VAL A 140 8.24 -18.17 3.26
N PRO A 141 8.84 -17.80 4.41
CA PRO A 141 8.17 -17.83 5.70
C PRO A 141 7.21 -16.64 5.87
N LEU A 142 6.23 -16.76 6.78
CA LEU A 142 5.21 -15.73 6.96
C LEU A 142 5.80 -14.46 7.59
N SER A 143 6.80 -14.60 8.47
CA SER A 143 7.56 -13.46 9.01
C SER A 143 8.18 -12.59 7.90
N ARG A 144 8.70 -13.23 6.84
CA ARG A 144 9.31 -12.51 5.72
C ARG A 144 8.28 -11.71 4.93
N ILE A 145 7.12 -12.30 4.66
CA ILE A 145 5.98 -11.59 4.05
C ILE A 145 5.59 -10.39 4.92
N ALA A 146 5.51 -10.59 6.24
CA ALA A 146 5.17 -9.53 7.17
C ALA A 146 6.18 -8.36 7.17
N GLN A 147 7.48 -8.66 7.10
CA GLN A 147 8.53 -7.65 6.94
C GLN A 147 8.44 -6.88 5.61
N VAL A 148 7.98 -7.52 4.52
CA VAL A 148 7.74 -6.82 3.24
C VAL A 148 6.59 -5.83 3.40
N LEU A 149 5.48 -6.26 4.01
CA LEU A 149 4.32 -5.41 4.27
C LEU A 149 4.66 -4.22 5.18
N ASP A 150 5.40 -4.45 6.26
CA ASP A 150 5.89 -3.39 7.16
C ASP A 150 6.79 -2.38 6.42
N ARG A 151 7.70 -2.87 5.55
CA ARG A 151 8.55 -1.99 4.72
C ARG A 151 7.77 -1.13 3.73
N LEU A 152 6.59 -1.58 3.31
CA LEU A 152 5.67 -0.83 2.48
C LEU A 152 4.79 0.14 3.30
N GLY A 153 4.88 0.11 4.62
CA GLY A 153 4.12 0.96 5.53
C GLY A 153 2.79 0.36 5.97
N TYR A 154 2.65 -0.96 5.86
CA TYR A 154 1.48 -1.71 6.30
C TYR A 154 1.88 -2.75 7.36
N PRO A 155 2.20 -2.33 8.60
CA PRO A 155 2.48 -3.27 9.69
C PRO A 155 1.33 -4.28 9.83
N PRO A 156 1.61 -5.60 9.69
CA PRO A 156 0.59 -6.62 9.82
C PRO A 156 0.43 -7.10 11.26
N HIS A 157 -0.79 -7.53 11.57
CA HIS A 157 -1.20 -8.08 12.85
C HIS A 157 -2.02 -9.36 12.64
N PRO A 158 -1.95 -10.33 13.55
CA PRO A 158 -2.69 -11.58 13.42
C PRO A 158 -4.19 -11.30 13.45
N PHE A 159 -4.96 -11.95 12.56
CA PHE A 159 -6.42 -11.83 12.54
C PHE A 159 -7.09 -13.21 12.51
N HIS A 160 -8.04 -13.44 13.41
CA HIS A 160 -8.84 -14.66 13.44
C HIS A 160 -10.08 -14.53 12.55
N GLY A 161 -9.95 -14.79 11.25
CA GLY A 161 -11.09 -14.80 10.32
C GLY A 161 -11.24 -16.09 9.51
N VAL A 162 -10.12 -16.66 9.02
CA VAL A 162 -10.10 -17.88 8.19
C VAL A 162 -10.71 -19.11 8.90
N ALA A 163 -10.56 -19.21 10.22
CA ALA A 163 -11.14 -20.31 11.00
C ALA A 163 -12.68 -20.29 11.05
N ARG A 164 -13.33 -19.12 10.93
CA ARG A 164 -14.80 -19.02 11.08
C ARG A 164 -15.57 -19.25 9.78
N GLU A 165 -14.91 -19.20 8.63
CA GLU A 165 -15.55 -19.35 7.32
C GLU A 165 -15.58 -20.82 6.87
N ALA A 166 -14.57 -21.62 7.25
CA ALA A 166 -14.56 -23.07 7.05
C ALA A 166 -15.66 -23.79 7.87
N VAL A 167 -15.95 -23.28 9.07
CA VAL A 167 -17.01 -23.79 9.96
C VAL A 167 -18.41 -23.46 9.41
N ARG A 168 -18.60 -22.26 8.85
CA ARG A 168 -19.91 -21.83 8.30
C ARG A 168 -20.30 -22.46 6.96
N ARG A 169 -19.38 -23.11 6.25
CA ARG A 169 -19.69 -23.85 5.01
C ARG A 169 -20.15 -25.29 5.24
N HIS A 170 -20.15 -25.76 6.49
CA HIS A 170 -20.56 -27.11 6.89
C HIS A 170 -21.85 -27.13 7.75
N GLU A 171 -22.57 -26.02 7.82
CA GLU A 171 -23.93 -25.90 8.39
C GLU A 171 -24.93 -25.58 7.27
#